data_AF-A0A4V6I919-F1
#
_entry.id   AF-A0A4V6I919-F1
#
_cell.length_a   1.000
_cell.length_b   1.000
_cell.length_c   1.000
_cell.angle_alpha   90.00
_cell.angle_beta   90.00
_cell.angle_gamma   90.00
#
_symmetry.space_group_name_H-M   'P 1'
#
loop_
_entity.id
_entity.type
_entity.pdbx_description
1 polymer ?
#
loop_
_entity_poly.entity_id
_entity_poly.type
_entity_poly.pdbx_seq_one_letter_code
_entity_poly.pdbx_strand_id
1 'polypeptide(L)'
;MWSAEDGKPVVLTDQCNWSALIEKIVKHGVRNNLLTAQIPTASTAQILGNNESPTHLQHLQSPCPLIDFQIVNPHLLKDLIDLNLWDDKLKNEMNGRSIQGITNIPMDL
;
A
#
# COMPACT_ATOMS: atom_id res chain seq x y z
N MET A 1 -20.18 -5.24 -22.82
CA MET A 1 -19.27 -6.29 -22.34
C MET A 1 -17.98 -5.57 -21.98
N TRP A 2 -17.56 -5.63 -20.73
CA TRP A 2 -16.33 -4.95 -20.29
C TRP A 2 -15.14 -5.60 -21.01
N SER A 3 -14.24 -4.79 -21.58
CA SER A 3 -13.03 -5.25 -22.26
C SER A 3 -11.84 -4.65 -21.53
N ALA A 4 -10.80 -5.44 -21.29
CA ALA A 4 -9.49 -4.89 -20.91
C ALA A 4 -8.97 -4.00 -22.05
N GLU A 5 -8.01 -3.12 -21.77
CA GLU A 5 -7.34 -2.29 -22.80
C GLU A 5 -6.76 -3.15 -23.95
N ASP A 6 -6.54 -4.44 -23.70
CA ASP A 6 -6.04 -5.44 -24.66
C ASP A 6 -7.12 -6.17 -25.46
N GLY A 7 -8.40 -5.78 -25.36
CA GLY A 7 -9.52 -6.42 -26.08
C GLY A 7 -9.88 -7.83 -25.60
N LYS A 8 -9.19 -8.36 -24.59
CA LYS A 8 -9.53 -9.63 -23.93
C LYS A 8 -10.63 -9.43 -22.89
N PRO A 9 -11.55 -10.40 -22.74
CA PRO A 9 -12.48 -10.38 -21.61
C PRO A 9 -11.66 -10.51 -20.31
N VAL A 10 -11.82 -9.55 -19.40
CA VAL A 10 -11.32 -9.62 -18.01
C VAL A 10 -11.77 -10.93 -17.35
N VAL A 11 -10.84 -11.85 -17.12
CA VAL A 11 -11.17 -13.09 -16.40
C VAL A 11 -11.42 -12.72 -14.94
N LEU A 12 -12.66 -12.91 -14.47
CA LEU A 12 -13.01 -12.69 -13.07
C LEU A 12 -12.36 -13.80 -12.24
N THR A 13 -11.69 -13.42 -11.15
CA THR A 13 -11.04 -14.38 -10.24
C THR A 13 -12.08 -15.27 -9.53
N ASP A 14 -11.73 -16.54 -9.31
CA ASP A 14 -12.59 -17.58 -8.70
C ASP A 14 -12.88 -17.37 -7.20
N GLN A 15 -12.34 -16.31 -6.59
CA GLN A 15 -12.53 -16.01 -5.17
C GLN A 15 -13.99 -15.65 -4.80
N CYS A 16 -14.79 -15.22 -5.78
CA CYS A 16 -16.18 -14.83 -5.58
C CYS A 16 -17.09 -15.52 -6.62
N ASN A 17 -18.31 -15.89 -6.21
CA ASN A 17 -19.33 -16.41 -7.14
C ASN A 17 -20.00 -15.26 -7.91
N TRP A 18 -19.36 -14.84 -8.99
CA TRP A 18 -19.81 -13.73 -9.83
C TRP A 18 -21.10 -14.04 -10.62
N SER A 19 -21.35 -15.30 -10.99
CA SER A 19 -22.55 -15.67 -11.75
C SER A 19 -23.82 -15.44 -10.93
N ALA A 20 -23.84 -15.89 -9.68
CA ALA A 20 -24.95 -15.64 -8.76
C ALA A 20 -25.16 -14.13 -8.47
N LEU A 21 -24.08 -13.33 -8.48
CA LEU A 21 -24.19 -11.87 -8.31
C LEU A 21 -24.82 -11.21 -9.54
N ILE A 22 -24.41 -11.60 -10.75
CA ILE A 22 -24.96 -11.09 -12.01
C ILE A 22 -26.46 -11.41 -12.12
N GLU A 23 -26.88 -12.62 -11.76
CA GLU A 23 -28.30 -13.00 -11.74
C GLU A 23 -29.14 -12.09 -10.82
N LYS A 24 -28.62 -11.75 -9.64
CA LYS A 24 -29.28 -10.83 -8.71
C LYS A 24 -29.35 -9.40 -9.27
N ILE A 25 -28.29 -8.93 -9.92
CA ILE A 25 -28.26 -7.60 -10.55
C ILE A 25 -29.30 -7.51 -11.68
N VAL A 26 -29.45 -8.55 -12.50
CA VAL A 26 -30.47 -8.59 -13.56
C VAL A 26 -31.88 -8.55 -12.97
N LYS A 27 -32.12 -9.29 -11.87
CA LYS A 27 -33.45 -9.36 -11.23
C LYS A 27 -33.85 -8.09 -10.48
N HIS A 28 -32.91 -7.47 -9.77
CA HIS A 28 -33.21 -6.38 -8.83
C HIS A 28 -32.66 -5.01 -9.28
N GLY A 29 -31.81 -4.97 -10.30
CA GLY A 29 -31.07 -3.79 -10.70
C GLY A 29 -29.96 -3.42 -9.70
N VAL A 30 -29.29 -2.29 -9.98
CA VAL A 30 -28.35 -1.64 -9.05
C VAL A 30 -28.86 -0.24 -8.70
N ARG A 31 -28.60 0.18 -7.46
CA ARG A 31 -29.04 1.49 -6.97
C ARG A 31 -28.14 2.63 -7.46
N ASN A 32 -26.85 2.35 -7.60
CA ASN A 32 -25.82 3.34 -7.90
C ASN A 32 -25.18 3.01 -9.25
N ASN A 33 -24.93 4.06 -10.04
CA ASN A 33 -24.28 3.94 -11.34
C ASN A 33 -22.76 3.70 -11.22
N LEU A 34 -22.12 4.32 -10.22
CA LEU A 34 -20.70 4.14 -9.89
C LEU A 34 -20.57 3.78 -8.41
N LEU A 35 -19.75 2.77 -8.11
CA LEU A 35 -19.58 2.22 -6.76
C LEU A 35 -18.19 2.48 -6.17
N THR A 36 -17.15 2.47 -7.01
CA THR A 36 -15.76 2.53 -6.56
C THR A 36 -15.02 3.64 -7.28
N ALA A 37 -14.37 4.50 -6.51
CA ALA A 37 -13.39 5.46 -6.98
C ALA A 37 -12.26 5.52 -5.96
N GLN A 38 -11.02 5.61 -6.43
CA GLN A 38 -9.87 5.85 -5.55
C GLN A 38 -9.69 7.36 -5.42
N ILE A 39 -9.80 7.86 -4.20
CA ILE A 39 -9.58 9.27 -3.84
C ILE A 39 -8.28 9.32 -3.04
N PRO A 40 -7.47 10.39 -3.12
CA PRO A 40 -6.35 10.57 -2.19
C PRO A 40 -6.83 10.53 -0.74
N THR A 41 -6.20 9.70 0.07
CA THR A 41 -6.62 9.42 1.46
C THR A 41 -5.84 10.23 2.51
N ALA A 42 -5.13 11.28 2.09
CA ALA A 42 -4.09 11.99 2.86
C ALA A 42 -4.36 12.12 4.37
N SER A 43 -5.50 12.70 4.72
CA SER A 43 -5.81 12.97 6.12
C SER A 43 -6.26 11.71 6.86
N THR A 44 -7.04 10.84 6.21
CA THR A 44 -7.62 9.65 6.85
C THR A 44 -6.57 8.57 7.08
N ALA A 45 -5.65 8.37 6.13
CA ALA A 45 -4.56 7.42 6.27
C ALA A 45 -3.58 7.86 7.36
N GLN A 46 -3.26 9.16 7.45
CA GLN A 46 -2.46 9.72 8.54
C GLN A 46 -3.10 9.50 9.93
N ILE A 47 -4.41 9.69 10.08
CA ILE A 47 -5.11 9.45 11.35
C ILE A 47 -5.09 7.97 11.74
N LEU A 48 -5.27 7.08 10.76
CA LEU A 48 -5.28 5.63 10.99
C LEU A 48 -3.86 5.03 11.09
N GLY A 49 -2.81 5.80 10.83
CA GLY A 49 -1.43 5.31 10.77
C GLY A 49 -1.18 4.38 9.58
N ASN A 50 -2.00 4.49 8.53
CA ASN A 50 -1.86 3.72 7.31
C ASN A 50 -1.06 4.51 6.27
N ASN A 51 -0.49 3.80 5.29
CA ASN A 51 0.04 4.43 4.10
C ASN A 51 -1.08 5.08 3.27
N GLU A 52 -0.73 6.13 2.54
CA GLU A 52 -1.61 6.72 1.56
C GLU A 52 -1.99 5.72 0.47
N SER A 53 -3.19 5.92 -0.11
CA SER A 53 -3.74 5.22 -1.28
C SER A 53 -2.67 4.61 -2.20
N PRO A 54 -2.96 3.47 -2.85
CA PRO A 54 -2.22 2.18 -2.89
C PRO A 54 -0.68 2.18 -3.08
N THR A 55 -0.04 3.32 -3.21
CA THR A 55 1.39 3.48 -3.47
C THR A 55 2.13 3.76 -2.18
N HIS A 56 3.12 2.93 -1.86
CA HIS A 56 4.07 3.22 -0.77
C HIS A 56 5.03 4.32 -1.20
N LEU A 57 4.96 5.49 -0.53
CA LEU A 57 5.75 6.65 -0.95
C LEU A 57 7.22 6.53 -0.54
N GLN A 58 7.53 6.36 0.75
CA GLN A 58 8.90 6.26 1.29
C GLN A 58 8.93 5.53 2.64
N HIS A 59 10.04 4.86 2.98
CA HIS A 59 10.21 4.13 4.26
C HIS A 59 10.63 5.01 5.44
N LEU A 60 11.06 6.25 5.18
CA LEU A 60 11.42 7.26 6.16
C LEU A 60 10.75 8.57 5.77
N GLN A 61 9.98 9.14 6.69
CA GLN A 61 9.26 10.39 6.45
C GLN A 61 9.40 11.31 7.66
N SER A 62 9.67 12.58 7.40
CA SER A 62 9.60 13.63 8.42
C SER A 62 8.23 14.31 8.32
N PRO A 63 7.39 14.28 9.36
CA PRO A 63 6.01 14.81 9.32
C PRO A 63 5.96 16.34 9.28
N CYS A 64 7.06 17.01 9.64
CA CYS A 64 7.18 18.46 9.56
C CYS A 64 8.60 18.84 9.13
N PRO A 65 8.79 19.76 8.16
CA PRO A 65 10.12 20.20 7.72
C PRO A 65 10.84 21.09 8.74
N LEU A 66 10.16 21.52 9.80
CA LEU A 66 10.69 22.44 10.81
C LEU A 66 11.20 21.72 12.08
N ILE A 67 10.89 20.44 12.23
CA ILE A 67 11.25 19.63 13.39
C ILE A 67 11.85 18.33 12.88
N ASP A 68 13.11 18.06 13.22
CA ASP A 68 13.84 16.86 12.81
C ASP A 68 13.39 15.62 13.59
N PHE A 69 12.14 15.21 13.38
CA PHE A 69 11.64 13.93 13.84
C PHE A 69 11.47 12.98 12.65
N GLN A 70 12.24 11.91 12.64
CA GLN A 70 12.20 10.90 11.58
C GLN A 70 11.26 9.77 11.98
N ILE A 71 10.23 9.53 11.17
CA ILE A 71 9.34 8.37 11.32
C ILE A 71 9.81 7.29 10.34
N VAL A 72 10.22 6.14 10.88
CA VAL A 72 10.54 4.93 10.12
C VAL A 72 9.24 4.14 9.92
N ASN A 73 9.10 3.47 8.78
CA ASN A 73 8.02 2.50 8.56
C ASN A 73 7.99 1.47 9.72
N PRO A 74 6.89 1.37 10.48
CA PRO A 74 6.81 0.51 11.67
C PRO A 74 6.95 -0.98 11.34
N HIS A 75 6.56 -1.41 10.14
CA HIS A 75 6.73 -2.80 9.70
C HIS A 75 8.21 -3.14 9.53
N LEU A 76 8.94 -2.30 8.79
CA LEU A 76 10.38 -2.45 8.58
C LEU A 76 11.16 -2.37 9.90
N LEU A 77 10.78 -1.45 10.80
CA LEU A 77 11.41 -1.34 12.11
C LEU A 77 11.26 -2.64 12.91
N LYS A 78 10.07 -3.25 12.88
CA LYS A 78 9.82 -4.52 13.54
C LYS A 78 10.70 -5.63 12.97
N ASP A 79 10.77 -5.75 11.65
CA ASP A 79 11.57 -6.79 10.99
C ASP A 79 13.08 -6.61 11.27
N LEU A 80 13.57 -5.36 11.31
CA LEU A 80 14.96 -5.06 11.65
C LEU A 80 15.30 -5.34 13.13
N ILE A 81 14.35 -5.14 14.04
CA ILE A 81 14.50 -5.51 15.46
C ILE A 81 14.53 -7.03 15.60
N ASP A 82 13.62 -7.74 14.93
CA ASP A 82 13.56 -9.21 14.97
C ASP A 82 14.85 -9.85 14.43
N LEU A 83 15.51 -9.19 13.47
CA LEU A 83 16.81 -9.61 12.93
C LEU A 83 18.02 -9.09 13.72
N ASN A 84 17.84 -8.30 14.78
CA ASN A 84 18.90 -7.60 15.53
C ASN A 84 19.83 -6.75 14.64
N LEU A 85 19.31 -6.21 13.54
CA LEU A 85 20.06 -5.38 12.57
C LEU A 85 19.90 -3.88 12.81
N TRP A 86 19.11 -3.50 13.81
CA TRP A 86 18.86 -2.10 14.15
C TRP A 86 20.04 -1.48 14.92
N ASP A 87 20.80 -0.62 14.23
CA ASP A 87 21.94 0.15 14.78
C ASP A 87 21.85 1.62 14.34
N ASP A 88 22.45 2.53 15.11
CA ASP A 88 22.51 3.97 14.81
C ASP A 88 23.18 4.25 13.47
N LYS A 89 24.11 3.37 13.04
CA LYS A 89 24.72 3.41 11.72
C LYS A 89 23.72 3.16 10.61
N LEU A 90 22.86 2.15 10.79
CA LEU A 90 21.83 1.79 9.82
C LEU A 90 20.78 2.90 9.70
N LYS A 91 20.41 3.50 10.84
CA LYS A 91 19.53 4.69 10.86
C LYS A 91 20.10 5.85 10.03
N ASN A 92 21.40 6.12 10.14
CA ASN A 92 22.03 7.20 9.38
C ASN A 92 22.16 6.87 7.87
N GLU A 93 22.41 5.61 7.51
CA GLU A 93 22.46 5.14 6.12
C GLU A 93 21.09 5.21 5.43
N MET A 94 20.01 4.99 6.19
CA MET A 94 18.65 5.04 5.66
C MET A 94 18.13 6.47 5.41
N ASN A 95 18.78 7.51 5.94
CA ASN A 95 18.34 8.91 5.83
C ASN A 95 18.10 9.37 4.38
N GLY A 96 16.85 9.29 3.93
CA GLY A 96 16.41 9.68 2.59
C GLY A 96 16.76 8.68 1.48
N ARG A 97 17.14 7.44 1.80
CA ARG A 97 17.53 6.41 0.81
C ARG A 97 16.70 5.14 0.93
N SER A 98 16.58 4.41 -0.18
CA SER A 98 15.99 3.07 -0.20
C SER A 98 16.89 2.06 0.54
N ILE A 99 16.28 1.06 1.17
CA ILE A 99 16.99 -0.03 1.86
C ILE A 99 17.66 -1.02 0.90
N GLN A 100 17.30 -1.00 -0.39
CA GLN A 100 17.76 -1.95 -1.41
C GLN A 100 19.27 -1.86 -1.75
N GLY A 101 20.02 -0.95 -1.13
CA GLY A 101 21.47 -0.79 -1.31
C GLY A 101 22.32 -1.16 -0.09
N ILE A 102 21.71 -1.57 1.03
CA ILE A 102 22.42 -1.84 2.28
C ILE A 102 22.80 -3.33 2.32
N THR A 103 24.11 -3.62 2.29
CA THR A 103 24.65 -5.00 2.23
C THR A 103 24.24 -5.89 3.41
N ASN A 104 23.81 -5.28 4.53
CA ASN A 104 23.48 -5.98 5.77
C ASN A 104 22.00 -6.40 5.86
N ILE A 105 21.15 -6.04 4.88
CA ILE A 105 19.72 -6.34 4.88
C ILE A 105 19.45 -7.52 3.94
N PRO A 106 18.71 -8.56 4.39
CA PRO A 106 18.35 -9.69 3.52
C PRO A 106 17.47 -9.23 2.35
N MET A 107 17.61 -9.90 1.21
CA MET A 107 16.94 -9.53 -0.06
C MET A 107 15.42 -9.77 -0.07
N ASP A 108 14.88 -10.35 1.01
CA ASP A 108 13.46 -10.65 1.20
C ASP A 108 12.69 -9.51 1.92
N LEU A 109 13.37 -8.39 2.20
CA LEU A 109 12.82 -7.18 2.83
C LEU A 109 12.63 -6.00 1.86
#